data_AF-A0A7C5GT62-F1
#
_entry.id   AF-A0A7C5GT62-F1
#
_cell.length_a   1.000
_cell.length_b   1.000
_cell.length_c   1.000
_cell.angle_alpha   90.00
_cell.angle_beta   90.00
_cell.angle_gamma   90.00
#
_symmetry.space_group_name_H-M   'P 1'
#
loop_
_entity.id
_entity.type
_entity.pdbx_description
1 polymer ?
#
loop_
_entity_poly.entity_id
_entity_poly.type
_entity_poly.pdbx_seq_one_letter_code
_entity_poly.pdbx_strand_id
1 'polypeptide(L)'
;MALPIREQLESQGNWIFKHRSFLPLFICPLFLVALWRERETGAPSTLWQVISLCISFVGLGIRALTVAFVPAGTSGRNTDAQRADSLNTKGFYSIVRHPIYLGNFLIFFGIVLFSKIWWFILISVLLFWLYYERIIFAEEEFLRNKFGELFLNWAKRTPTIIPNIRKWTPPELGFSVKSILKREYSGFFTIVVSFTLMRLATNIILNKKIALESIWIYFFVFGAIIYFVCRTLKKKTKLLDVAGR
;
A
#
# COMPACT_ATOMS: atom_id res chain seq x y z
N MET A 1 25.98 24.33 5.82
CA MET A 1 26.87 23.19 5.54
C MET A 1 25.99 22.05 5.04
N ALA A 2 26.27 21.47 3.87
CA ALA A 2 25.46 20.37 3.36
C ALA A 2 25.66 19.13 4.26
N LEU A 3 24.56 18.52 4.71
CA LEU A 3 24.62 17.26 5.47
C LEU A 3 25.28 16.15 4.62
N PRO A 4 25.95 15.15 5.21
CA PRO A 4 26.41 14.00 4.45
C PRO A 4 25.22 13.19 3.89
N ILE A 5 25.49 12.37 2.87
CA ILE A 5 24.42 11.77 2.04
C ILE A 5 23.50 10.84 2.84
N ARG A 6 24.02 10.13 3.85
CA ARG A 6 23.23 9.23 4.69
C ARG A 6 22.15 10.01 5.46
N GLU A 7 22.54 11.11 6.09
CA GLU A 7 21.67 12.00 6.85
C GLU A 7 20.67 12.71 5.94
N GLN A 8 21.07 13.06 4.71
CA GLN A 8 20.16 13.60 3.71
C GLN A 8 19.08 12.58 3.32
N LEU A 9 19.47 11.34 3.03
CA LEU A 9 18.54 10.26 2.65
C LEU A 9 17.57 9.93 3.79
N GLU A 10 18.06 9.88 5.03
CA GLU A 10 17.22 9.67 6.21
C GLU A 10 16.22 10.82 6.40
N SER A 11 16.67 12.09 6.34
CA SER A 11 15.82 13.27 6.45
C SER A 11 14.74 13.30 5.37
N GLN A 12 15.12 13.09 4.10
CA GLN A 12 14.20 13.01 2.98
C GLN A 12 13.20 11.87 3.18
N GLY A 13 13.66 10.67 3.55
CA GLY A 13 12.81 9.53 3.81
C GLY A 13 11.79 9.77 4.92
N ASN A 14 12.19 10.42 6.01
CA ASN A 14 11.29 10.81 7.10
C ASN A 14 10.25 11.85 6.67
N TRP A 15 10.66 12.86 5.89
CA TRP A 15 9.73 13.84 5.33
C TRP A 15 8.71 13.18 4.40
N ILE A 16 9.18 12.30 3.51
CA ILE A 16 8.33 11.55 2.58
C ILE A 16 7.39 10.63 3.38
N PHE A 17 7.90 9.92 4.39
CA PHE A 17 7.09 9.06 5.26
C PHE A 17 5.94 9.84 5.90
N LYS A 18 6.19 11.06 6.38
CA LYS A 18 5.15 11.90 7.00
C LYS A 18 4.03 12.27 6.02
N HIS A 19 4.37 12.53 4.77
CA HIS A 19 3.42 12.97 3.74
C HIS A 19 2.91 11.84 2.84
N ARG A 20 3.26 10.58 3.17
CA ARG A 20 3.06 9.41 2.31
C ARG A 20 1.62 9.11 1.90
N SER A 21 0.65 9.64 2.64
CA SER A 21 -0.78 9.48 2.33
C SER A 21 -1.24 10.33 1.16
N PHE A 22 -0.56 11.45 0.87
CA PHE A 22 -0.94 12.40 -0.17
C PHE A 22 -0.06 12.29 -1.41
N LEU A 23 1.21 11.91 -1.24
CA LEU A 23 2.19 11.86 -2.32
C LEU A 23 1.77 10.99 -3.53
N PRO A 24 1.09 9.84 -3.35
CA PRO A 24 0.57 9.07 -4.49
C PRO A 24 -0.43 9.83 -5.37
N LEU A 25 -1.11 10.87 -4.86
CA LEU A 25 -2.09 11.64 -5.64
C LEU A 25 -1.44 12.52 -6.72
N PHE A 26 -0.13 12.79 -6.63
CA PHE A 26 0.60 13.51 -7.69
C PHE A 26 0.67 12.72 -9.00
N ILE A 27 0.32 11.43 -9.00
CA ILE A 27 0.21 10.65 -10.23
C ILE A 27 -1.09 10.93 -11.00
N CYS A 28 -2.11 11.53 -10.36
CA CYS A 28 -3.41 11.76 -10.99
C CYS A 28 -3.34 12.71 -12.20
N PRO A 29 -2.64 13.86 -12.16
CA PRO A 29 -2.46 14.68 -13.36
C PRO A 29 -1.77 13.92 -14.50
N LEU A 30 -0.74 13.13 -14.19
CA LEU A 30 -0.03 12.31 -15.18
C LEU A 30 -0.97 11.27 -15.81
N PHE A 31 -1.84 10.66 -15.01
CA PHE A 31 -2.86 9.73 -15.49
C PHE A 31 -3.87 10.41 -16.43
N LEU A 32 -4.33 11.62 -16.11
CA LEU A 32 -5.25 12.38 -16.97
C LEU A 32 -4.59 12.75 -18.31
N VAL A 33 -3.33 13.19 -18.28
CA VAL A 33 -2.53 13.43 -19.49
C VAL A 33 -2.39 12.15 -20.30
N ALA A 34 -2.15 11.01 -19.63
CA ALA A 34 -2.04 9.72 -20.30
C ALA A 34 -3.33 9.33 -21.02
N LEU A 35 -4.47 9.37 -20.31
CA LEU A 35 -5.78 9.08 -20.90
C LEU A 35 -6.11 10.01 -22.07
N TRP A 36 -5.81 11.31 -21.94
CA TRP A 36 -6.11 12.27 -23.00
C TRP A 36 -5.26 12.06 -24.24
N ARG A 37 -3.97 11.75 -24.06
CA ARG A 37 -3.03 11.47 -25.16
C ARG A 37 -3.39 10.19 -25.89
N GLU A 38 -3.74 9.14 -25.14
CA GLU A 38 -4.02 7.81 -25.68
C GLU A 38 -5.53 7.56 -25.91
N ARG A 39 -6.37 8.61 -25.92
CA ARG A 39 -7.84 8.48 -26.02
C ARG A 39 -8.31 7.70 -27.25
N GLU A 40 -7.56 7.75 -28.35
CA GLU A 40 -7.87 7.05 -29.60
C GLU A 40 -7.63 5.53 -29.49
N THR A 41 -6.87 5.07 -28.50
CA THR A 41 -6.61 3.63 -28.26
C THR A 41 -7.81 2.89 -27.68
N GLY A 42 -8.83 3.62 -27.24
CA GLY A 42 -10.04 3.07 -26.64
C GLY A 42 -9.87 2.65 -25.18
N ALA A 43 -10.98 2.28 -24.56
CA ALA A 43 -10.98 1.90 -23.15
C ALA A 43 -10.34 0.50 -22.97
N PRO A 44 -9.61 0.26 -21.87
CA PRO A 44 -9.13 -1.08 -21.52
C PRO A 44 -10.28 -2.09 -21.46
N SER A 45 -10.05 -3.32 -21.93
CA SER A 45 -11.07 -4.38 -21.90
C SER A 45 -11.47 -4.74 -20.48
N THR A 46 -12.69 -5.24 -20.28
CA THR A 46 -13.19 -5.67 -18.97
C THR A 46 -12.25 -6.68 -18.30
N LEU A 47 -11.71 -7.65 -19.07
CA LEU A 47 -10.74 -8.62 -18.56
C LEU A 47 -9.50 -7.93 -17.98
N TRP A 48 -8.96 -6.93 -18.68
CA TRP A 48 -7.79 -6.19 -18.22
C TRP A 48 -8.07 -5.39 -16.93
N GLN A 49 -9.25 -4.77 -16.86
CA GLN A 49 -9.70 -4.06 -15.66
C GLN A 49 -9.81 -5.00 -14.46
N VAL A 50 -10.38 -6.21 -14.66
CA VAL A 50 -10.48 -7.24 -13.62
C VAL A 50 -9.11 -7.74 -13.17
N ILE A 51 -8.19 -8.03 -14.11
CA ILE A 51 -6.82 -8.44 -13.78
C ILE A 51 -6.13 -7.36 -12.92
N SER A 52 -6.23 -6.10 -13.34
CA SER A 52 -5.67 -4.94 -12.63
C SER A 52 -6.21 -4.84 -11.20
N LEU A 53 -7.54 -5.01 -11.04
CA LEU A 53 -8.22 -5.00 -9.75
C LEU A 53 -7.77 -6.17 -8.86
N CYS A 54 -7.67 -7.37 -9.42
CA CYS A 54 -7.17 -8.56 -8.72
C CYS A 54 -5.74 -8.36 -8.20
N ILE A 55 -4.85 -7.77 -9.01
CA ILE A 55 -3.47 -7.46 -8.58
C ILE A 55 -3.49 -6.54 -7.34
N SER A 56 -4.35 -5.50 -7.34
CA SER A 56 -4.46 -4.64 -6.16
C SER A 56 -5.00 -5.39 -4.94
N PHE A 57 -5.97 -6.28 -5.11
CA PHE A 57 -6.49 -7.10 -4.02
C PHE A 57 -5.49 -8.14 -3.51
N VAL A 58 -4.60 -8.68 -4.34
CA VAL A 58 -3.47 -9.52 -3.90
C VAL A 58 -2.53 -8.70 -3.01
N GLY A 59 -2.24 -7.45 -3.39
CA GLY A 59 -1.47 -6.52 -2.55
C GLY A 59 -2.13 -6.25 -1.20
N LEU A 60 -3.44 -6.03 -1.18
CA LEU A 60 -4.21 -5.90 0.05
C LEU A 60 -4.18 -7.18 0.88
N GLY A 61 -4.25 -8.35 0.24
CA GLY A 61 -4.13 -9.66 0.89
C GLY A 61 -2.80 -9.82 1.62
N ILE A 62 -1.68 -9.45 0.99
CA ILE A 62 -0.36 -9.48 1.64
C ILE A 62 -0.34 -8.56 2.87
N ARG A 63 -0.88 -7.34 2.74
CA ARG A 63 -0.98 -6.41 3.89
C ARG A 63 -1.85 -7.00 5.01
N ALA A 64 -3.04 -7.50 4.67
CA ALA A 64 -3.99 -8.09 5.60
C ALA A 64 -3.37 -9.26 6.36
N LEU A 65 -2.76 -10.21 5.65
CA LEU A 65 -2.08 -11.35 6.26
C LEU A 65 -0.92 -10.89 7.14
N THR A 66 -0.12 -9.92 6.70
CA THR A 66 0.94 -9.36 7.54
C THR A 66 0.39 -8.82 8.86
N VAL A 67 -0.63 -7.95 8.80
CA VAL A 67 -1.17 -7.31 10.01
C VAL A 67 -2.00 -8.26 10.89
N ALA A 68 -2.41 -9.42 10.37
CA ALA A 68 -3.11 -10.43 11.14
C ALA A 68 -2.23 -11.09 12.22
N PHE A 69 -0.91 -11.10 12.00
CA PHE A 69 0.06 -11.85 12.81
C PHE A 69 1.02 -10.97 13.63
N VAL A 70 1.02 -9.65 13.44
CA VAL A 70 1.94 -8.74 14.14
C VAL A 70 1.40 -8.30 15.51
N PRO A 71 2.29 -8.01 16.48
CA PRO A 71 1.90 -7.45 17.77
C PRO A 71 1.42 -6.00 17.68
N ALA A 72 0.86 -5.50 18.78
CA ALA A 72 0.57 -4.09 18.97
C ALA A 72 1.85 -3.24 18.82
N GLY A 73 1.68 -1.95 18.49
CA GLY A 73 2.84 -1.03 18.43
C GLY A 73 3.79 -1.23 17.24
N THR A 74 3.47 -2.15 16.33
CA THR A 74 4.26 -2.40 15.12
C THR A 74 3.38 -2.39 13.87
N SER A 75 4.00 -2.12 12.71
CA SER A 75 3.35 -2.19 11.39
C SER A 75 2.02 -1.42 11.31
N GLY A 76 1.95 -0.29 12.03
CA GLY A 76 0.77 0.58 12.09
C GLY A 76 0.66 1.51 10.88
N ARG A 77 -0.38 2.36 10.88
CA ARG A 77 -0.59 3.41 9.85
C ARG A 77 -0.16 4.80 10.34
N ASN A 78 0.74 4.90 11.32
CA ASN A 78 1.15 6.17 11.91
C ASN A 78 1.97 6.99 10.92
N THR A 79 1.57 8.22 10.64
CA THR A 79 2.29 9.10 9.69
C THR A 79 3.30 10.02 10.37
N ASP A 80 3.09 10.38 11.63
CA ASP A 80 3.87 11.45 12.26
C ASP A 80 5.34 11.09 12.50
N ALA A 81 5.61 9.82 12.82
CA ALA A 81 6.95 9.29 13.06
C ALA A 81 6.99 7.77 12.87
N GLN A 82 8.19 7.24 12.64
CA GLN A 82 8.45 5.80 12.67
C GLN A 82 8.14 5.23 14.07
N ARG A 83 7.50 4.07 14.12
CA ARG A 83 7.14 3.39 15.39
C ARG A 83 7.28 1.88 15.25
N ALA A 84 8.03 1.29 16.17
CA ALA A 84 8.17 -0.15 16.30
C ALA A 84 8.48 -0.49 17.76
N ASP A 85 7.50 -0.97 18.52
CA ASP A 85 7.71 -1.35 19.92
C ASP A 85 8.55 -2.63 20.05
N SER A 86 8.49 -3.50 19.04
CA SER A 86 9.34 -4.68 18.88
C SER A 86 9.78 -4.85 17.42
N LEU A 87 10.83 -5.66 17.21
CA LEU A 87 11.30 -6.00 15.87
C LEU A 87 10.57 -7.24 15.34
N ASN A 88 9.73 -7.05 14.32
CA ASN A 88 9.06 -8.16 13.64
C ASN A 88 10.03 -8.93 12.76
N THR A 89 10.23 -10.22 13.05
CA THR A 89 11.16 -11.09 12.28
C THR A 89 10.53 -12.40 11.79
N LYS A 90 9.26 -12.64 12.12
CA LYS A 90 8.51 -13.88 11.84
C LYS A 90 7.34 -13.63 10.89
N GLY A 91 6.72 -14.70 10.40
CA GLY A 91 5.64 -14.64 9.41
C GLY A 91 6.11 -13.94 8.13
N PHE A 92 5.34 -12.98 7.63
CA PHE A 92 5.69 -12.23 6.42
C PHE A 92 7.02 -11.46 6.53
N TYR A 93 7.43 -11.07 7.74
CA TYR A 93 8.72 -10.42 7.99
C TYR A 93 9.92 -11.39 7.94
N SER A 94 9.70 -12.71 7.88
CA SER A 94 10.80 -13.67 7.70
C SER A 94 11.15 -13.87 6.22
N ILE A 95 10.19 -13.65 5.31
CA ILE A 95 10.37 -13.84 3.87
C ILE A 95 10.77 -12.57 3.11
N VAL A 96 10.42 -11.38 3.64
CA VAL A 96 10.80 -10.07 3.10
C VAL A 96 10.82 -9.04 4.23
N ARG A 97 11.71 -8.05 4.18
CA ARG A 97 11.86 -7.04 5.26
C ARG A 97 10.68 -6.08 5.32
N HIS A 98 10.09 -5.75 4.17
CA HIS A 98 9.03 -4.73 4.04
C HIS A 98 7.74 -5.27 3.40
N PRO A 99 7.08 -6.29 3.98
CA PRO A 99 5.91 -6.93 3.36
C PRO A 99 4.72 -5.98 3.18
N ILE A 100 4.56 -5.00 4.07
CA ILE A 100 3.55 -3.94 3.96
C ILE A 100 3.79 -3.06 2.72
N TYR A 101 5.06 -2.79 2.38
CA TYR A 101 5.43 -2.00 1.20
C TYR A 101 5.35 -2.81 -0.08
N LEU A 102 5.66 -4.11 -0.05
CA LEU A 102 5.37 -5.02 -1.14
C LEU A 102 3.86 -5.03 -1.47
N GLY A 103 3.01 -5.12 -0.44
CA GLY A 103 1.56 -5.03 -0.63
C GLY A 103 1.10 -3.67 -1.16
N ASN A 104 1.70 -2.56 -0.70
CA ASN A 104 1.43 -1.23 -1.26
C ASN A 104 1.82 -1.12 -2.73
N PHE A 105 2.96 -1.70 -3.11
CA PHE A 105 3.42 -1.71 -4.50
C PHE A 105 2.41 -2.42 -5.39
N LEU A 106 1.93 -3.61 -5.00
CA LEU A 106 0.94 -4.33 -5.80
C LEU A 106 -0.41 -3.61 -5.87
N ILE A 107 -0.85 -2.97 -4.78
CA ILE A 107 -2.03 -2.10 -4.79
C ILE A 107 -1.87 -0.99 -5.83
N PHE A 108 -0.78 -0.22 -5.72
CA PHE A 108 -0.48 0.89 -6.62
C PHE A 108 -0.30 0.43 -8.07
N PHE A 109 0.41 -0.69 -8.27
CA PHE A 109 0.68 -1.26 -9.57
C PHE A 109 -0.61 -1.68 -10.29
N GLY A 110 -1.51 -2.38 -9.59
CA GLY A 110 -2.83 -2.71 -10.15
C GLY A 110 -3.65 -1.47 -10.51
N ILE A 111 -3.60 -0.40 -9.70
CA ILE A 111 -4.26 0.87 -10.01
C ILE A 111 -3.69 1.45 -11.30
N VAL A 112 -2.36 1.62 -11.44
CA VAL A 112 -1.79 2.23 -12.66
C VAL A 112 -1.92 1.33 -13.89
N LEU A 113 -1.88 0.01 -13.71
CA LEU A 113 -2.12 -0.98 -14.77
C LEU A 113 -3.51 -0.83 -15.40
N PHE A 114 -4.52 -0.39 -14.63
CA PHE A 114 -5.87 -0.17 -15.15
C PHE A 114 -5.88 0.69 -16.40
N SER A 115 -4.99 1.69 -16.49
CA SER A 115 -4.87 2.58 -17.65
C SER A 115 -4.55 1.85 -18.97
N LYS A 116 -3.84 0.70 -18.90
CA LYS A 116 -3.25 -0.02 -20.04
C LYS A 116 -2.25 0.83 -20.87
N ILE A 117 -1.72 1.93 -20.31
CA ILE A 117 -0.81 2.85 -21.01
C ILE A 117 0.63 2.58 -20.54
N TRP A 118 1.45 1.96 -21.40
CA TRP A 118 2.77 1.43 -21.02
C TRP A 118 3.71 2.49 -20.44
N TRP A 119 3.80 3.68 -21.03
CA TRP A 119 4.73 4.72 -20.59
C TRP A 119 4.29 5.34 -19.26
N PHE A 120 2.97 5.47 -19.05
CA PHE A 120 2.41 5.93 -17.78
C PHE A 120 2.71 4.93 -16.67
N ILE A 121 2.53 3.63 -16.95
CA ILE A 121 2.86 2.55 -16.02
C ILE A 121 4.35 2.59 -15.67
N LEU A 122 5.23 2.70 -16.67
CA LEU A 122 6.68 2.74 -16.46
C LEU A 122 7.11 3.91 -15.56
N ILE A 123 6.67 5.13 -15.89
CA ILE A 123 6.99 6.33 -15.09
C ILE A 123 6.44 6.17 -13.66
N SER A 124 5.21 5.67 -13.52
CA SER A 124 4.59 5.45 -12.21
C SER A 124 5.38 4.47 -11.34
N VAL A 125 5.85 3.37 -11.93
CA VAL A 125 6.66 2.35 -11.24
C VAL A 125 8.01 2.91 -10.81
N LEU A 126 8.69 3.68 -11.68
CA LEU A 126 9.97 4.32 -11.33
C LEU A 126 9.82 5.36 -10.22
N LEU A 127 8.77 6.19 -10.28
CA LEU A 127 8.46 7.16 -9.22
C LEU A 127 8.17 6.45 -7.90
N PHE A 128 7.39 5.37 -7.92
CA PHE A 128 7.11 4.56 -6.74
C PHE A 128 8.39 3.97 -6.15
N TRP A 129 9.29 3.47 -7.00
CA TRP A 129 10.57 2.90 -6.57
C TRP A 129 11.42 3.94 -5.82
N LEU A 130 11.68 5.09 -6.44
CA LEU A 130 12.46 6.17 -5.81
C LEU A 130 11.82 6.63 -4.49
N TYR A 131 10.51 6.77 -4.49
CA TYR A 131 9.74 7.19 -3.32
C TYR A 131 9.83 6.20 -2.16
N TYR A 132 9.64 4.89 -2.41
CA TYR A 132 9.70 3.88 -1.35
C TYR A 132 11.13 3.56 -0.92
N GLU A 133 12.13 3.66 -1.80
CA GLU A 133 13.53 3.51 -1.43
C GLU A 133 13.91 4.47 -0.30
N ARG A 134 13.51 5.75 -0.41
CA ARG A 134 13.76 6.76 0.62
C ARG A 134 13.05 6.45 1.93
N ILE A 135 11.78 6.03 1.88
CA ILE A 135 11.03 5.63 3.08
C ILE A 135 11.69 4.43 3.76
N ILE A 136 12.04 3.40 2.98
CA ILE A 136 12.69 2.18 3.47
C ILE A 136 14.02 2.52 4.13
N PHE A 137 14.81 3.39 3.51
CA PHE A 137 16.09 3.82 4.07
C PHE A 137 15.92 4.44 5.46
N ALA A 138 15.01 5.42 5.60
CA ALA A 138 14.75 6.07 6.88
C ALA A 138 14.18 5.10 7.94
N GLU A 139 13.31 4.16 7.53
CA GLU A 139 12.81 3.14 8.44
C GLU A 139 13.91 2.17 8.91
N GLU A 140 14.79 1.73 8.01
CA GLU A 140 15.90 0.85 8.36
C GLU A 140 16.95 1.54 9.25
N GLU A 141 17.20 2.84 9.06
CA GLU A 141 18.03 3.63 9.97
C GLU A 141 17.39 3.78 11.35
N PHE A 142 16.08 4.05 11.41
CA PHE A 142 15.34 4.05 12.67
C PHE A 142 15.43 2.69 13.39
N LEU A 143 15.23 1.58 12.68
CA LEU A 143 15.32 0.23 13.24
C LEU A 143 16.74 -0.14 13.65
N ARG A 144 17.76 0.26 12.87
CA ARG A 144 19.18 0.10 13.22
C ARG A 144 19.49 0.84 14.52
N ASN A 145 19.08 2.10 14.64
CA ASN A 145 19.35 2.91 15.83
C ASN A 145 18.62 2.35 17.07
N LYS A 146 17.42 1.80 16.90
CA LYS A 146 16.62 1.25 18.00
C LYS A 146 17.03 -0.16 18.45
N PHE A 147 17.36 -1.04 17.52
CA PHE A 147 17.56 -2.48 17.79
C PHE A 147 18.99 -2.98 17.53
N GLY A 148 19.88 -2.14 16.98
CA GLY A 148 21.29 -2.44 16.78
C GLY A 148 21.54 -3.77 16.07
N GLU A 149 22.35 -4.62 16.69
CA GLU A 149 22.73 -5.94 16.15
C GLU A 149 21.56 -6.88 15.90
N LEU A 150 20.46 -6.78 16.66
CA LEU A 150 19.27 -7.60 16.42
C LEU A 150 18.68 -7.33 15.04
N PHE A 151 18.56 -6.05 14.68
CA PHE A 151 18.12 -5.63 13.35
C PHE A 151 19.12 -6.06 12.28
N LEU A 152 20.43 -5.81 12.50
CA LEU A 152 21.45 -6.15 11.50
C LEU A 152 21.51 -7.64 11.20
N ASN A 153 21.43 -8.50 12.23
CA ASN A 153 21.47 -9.95 12.07
C ASN A 153 20.22 -10.50 11.37
N TRP A 154 19.05 -9.92 11.62
CA TRP A 154 17.85 -10.25 10.86
C TRP A 154 17.91 -9.71 9.42
N ALA A 155 18.36 -8.48 9.23
CA ALA A 155 18.44 -7.83 7.93
C ALA A 155 19.38 -8.55 6.97
N LYS A 156 20.54 -9.03 7.45
CA LYS A 156 21.51 -9.81 6.63
C LYS A 156 20.90 -11.07 6.00
N ARG A 157 19.92 -11.68 6.67
CA ARG A 157 19.31 -12.95 6.23
C ARG A 157 17.96 -12.79 5.55
N THR A 158 17.37 -11.60 5.51
CA THR A 158 16.02 -11.39 4.95
C THR A 158 16.08 -10.41 3.78
N PRO A 159 15.55 -10.76 2.59
CA PRO A 159 15.62 -9.87 1.43
C PRO A 159 14.76 -8.62 1.61
N THR A 160 15.18 -7.50 1.02
CA THR A 160 14.49 -6.21 1.18
C THR A 160 13.15 -6.15 0.45
N ILE A 161 13.11 -6.59 -0.81
CA ILE A 161 12.01 -6.33 -1.75
C ILE A 161 11.42 -7.62 -2.32
N ILE A 162 12.26 -8.50 -2.89
CA ILE A 162 11.81 -9.75 -3.51
C ILE A 162 11.65 -10.82 -2.43
N PRO A 163 10.44 -11.31 -2.16
CA PRO A 163 10.20 -12.27 -1.09
C PRO A 163 10.83 -13.62 -1.39
N ASN A 164 11.42 -14.24 -0.35
CA ASN A 164 11.90 -15.61 -0.42
C ASN A 164 11.06 -16.50 0.49
N ILE A 165 10.07 -17.17 -0.11
CA ILE A 165 9.08 -18.00 0.60
C ILE A 165 9.74 -19.14 1.39
N ARG A 166 10.92 -19.63 0.96
CA ARG A 166 11.67 -20.68 1.65
C ARG A 166 12.16 -20.26 3.04
N LYS A 167 12.21 -18.96 3.33
CA LYS A 167 12.61 -18.41 4.64
C LYS A 167 11.42 -18.26 5.60
N TRP A 168 10.26 -18.83 5.28
CA TRP A 168 9.08 -18.75 6.14
C TRP A 168 9.40 -19.28 7.54
N THR A 169 9.11 -18.47 8.55
CA THR A 169 9.14 -18.88 9.96
C THR A 169 7.77 -18.56 10.55
N PRO A 170 7.09 -19.53 11.20
CA PRO A 170 5.75 -19.30 11.75
C PRO A 170 5.69 -18.06 12.66
N PRO A 171 4.60 -17.28 12.61
CA PRO A 171 4.38 -16.17 13.52
C PRO A 171 4.09 -16.67 14.94
N GLU A 172 4.47 -15.89 15.95
CA GLU A 172 4.22 -16.20 17.36
C GLU A 172 2.75 -16.00 17.76
N LEU A 173 2.13 -14.98 17.17
CA LEU A 173 0.71 -14.70 17.36
C LEU A 173 -0.12 -15.43 16.31
N GLY A 174 -1.29 -15.94 16.71
CA GLY A 174 -2.24 -16.58 15.78
C GLY A 174 -2.83 -15.61 14.73
N PHE A 175 -3.70 -16.12 13.86
CA PHE A 175 -4.41 -15.27 12.89
C PHE A 175 -5.48 -14.39 13.57
N SER A 176 -5.63 -13.13 13.15
CA SER A 176 -6.65 -12.22 13.69
C SER A 176 -7.39 -11.42 12.63
N VAL A 177 -8.65 -11.80 12.38
CA VAL A 177 -9.57 -11.05 11.51
C VAL A 177 -9.83 -9.64 12.04
N LYS A 178 -9.95 -9.48 13.36
CA LYS A 178 -10.16 -8.18 14.00
C LYS A 178 -9.02 -7.20 13.69
N SER A 179 -7.76 -7.66 13.73
CA SER A 179 -6.61 -6.85 13.34
C SER A 179 -6.68 -6.40 11.88
N ILE A 180 -7.09 -7.29 10.97
CA ILE A 180 -7.31 -6.97 9.56
C ILE A 180 -8.36 -5.87 9.42
N LEU A 181 -9.56 -6.10 9.98
CA LEU A 181 -10.66 -5.14 9.88
C LEU A 181 -10.32 -3.78 10.51
N LYS A 182 -9.53 -3.75 11.60
CA LYS A 182 -9.09 -2.52 12.28
C LYS A 182 -8.03 -1.73 11.50
N ARG A 183 -7.22 -2.41 10.67
CA ARG A 183 -6.03 -1.81 10.03
C ARG A 183 -6.20 -1.63 8.51
N GLU A 184 -6.98 -2.46 7.82
CA GLU A 184 -7.01 -2.49 6.35
C GLU A 184 -8.33 -2.02 5.71
N TYR A 185 -9.38 -1.71 6.46
CA TYR A 185 -10.63 -1.14 5.89
C TYR A 185 -10.39 0.12 5.04
N SER A 186 -9.42 0.95 5.42
CA SER A 186 -9.02 2.13 4.65
C SER A 186 -8.31 1.77 3.34
N GLY A 187 -7.41 0.79 3.36
CA GLY A 187 -6.71 0.32 2.15
C GLY A 187 -7.67 -0.34 1.16
N PHE A 188 -8.59 -1.16 1.66
CA PHE A 188 -9.70 -1.70 0.88
C PHE A 188 -10.49 -0.58 0.17
N PHE A 189 -10.94 0.42 0.92
CA PHE A 189 -11.72 1.51 0.35
C PHE A 189 -10.92 2.36 -0.64
N THR A 190 -9.61 2.56 -0.41
CA THR A 190 -8.73 3.22 -1.38
C THR A 190 -8.71 2.51 -2.73
N ILE A 191 -8.70 1.17 -2.77
CA ILE A 191 -8.78 0.41 -4.02
C ILE A 191 -10.12 0.68 -4.69
N VAL A 192 -11.23 0.55 -3.95
CA VAL A 192 -12.59 0.77 -4.48
C VAL A 192 -12.73 2.17 -5.10
N VAL A 193 -12.33 3.21 -4.34
CA VAL A 193 -12.38 4.60 -4.79
C VAL A 193 -11.50 4.80 -6.02
N SER A 194 -10.25 4.33 -6.00
CA SER A 194 -9.29 4.55 -7.10
C SER A 194 -9.81 3.96 -8.41
N PHE A 195 -10.24 2.70 -8.42
CA PHE A 195 -10.75 2.07 -9.64
C PHE A 195 -12.06 2.70 -10.13
N THR A 196 -12.95 3.07 -9.21
CA THR A 196 -14.20 3.77 -9.58
C THR A 196 -13.91 5.13 -10.21
N LEU A 197 -13.00 5.92 -9.64
CA LEU A 197 -12.59 7.21 -10.18
C LEU A 197 -11.86 7.06 -11.52
N MET A 198 -11.00 6.06 -11.67
CA MET A 198 -10.35 5.77 -12.94
C MET A 198 -11.36 5.40 -14.02
N ARG A 199 -12.36 4.57 -13.70
CA ARG A 199 -13.44 4.24 -14.63
C ARG A 199 -14.22 5.48 -15.05
N LEU A 200 -14.58 6.33 -14.08
CA LEU A 200 -15.29 7.59 -14.35
C LEU A 200 -14.45 8.49 -15.26
N ALA A 201 -13.16 8.67 -14.97
CA ALA A 201 -12.25 9.48 -15.78
C ALA A 201 -12.13 8.94 -17.21
N THR A 202 -12.02 7.62 -17.38
CA THR A 202 -12.03 6.97 -18.69
C THR A 202 -13.32 7.26 -19.45
N ASN A 203 -14.49 7.15 -18.83
CA ASN A 203 -15.77 7.44 -19.48
C ASN A 203 -15.92 8.92 -19.86
N ILE A 204 -15.42 9.84 -19.02
CA ILE A 204 -15.45 11.27 -19.32
C ILE A 204 -14.53 11.60 -20.51
N ILE A 205 -13.29 11.10 -20.52
CA ILE A 205 -12.30 11.49 -21.53
C ILE A 205 -12.56 10.79 -22.87
N LEU A 206 -12.83 9.49 -22.85
CA LEU A 206 -12.97 8.69 -24.08
C LEU A 206 -14.40 8.76 -24.63
N ASN A 207 -15.41 8.63 -23.76
CA ASN A 207 -16.81 8.54 -24.19
C ASN A 207 -17.55 9.88 -24.11
N LYS A 208 -16.93 10.95 -23.57
CA LYS A 208 -17.56 12.25 -23.31
C LYS A 208 -18.84 12.15 -22.46
N LYS A 209 -18.91 11.15 -21.59
CA LYS A 209 -20.07 10.85 -20.74
C LYS A 209 -19.67 10.89 -19.27
N ILE A 210 -20.40 11.67 -18.48
CA ILE A 210 -20.33 11.62 -17.02
C ILE A 210 -21.28 10.51 -16.56
N ALA A 211 -20.84 9.26 -16.69
CA ALA A 211 -21.61 8.09 -16.32
C ALA A 211 -20.70 6.97 -15.82
N LEU A 212 -21.24 6.16 -14.90
CA LEU A 212 -20.62 4.92 -14.41
C LEU A 212 -21.60 3.77 -14.65
N GLU A 213 -21.06 2.60 -15.00
CA GLU A 213 -21.87 1.39 -15.08
C GLU A 213 -22.33 0.98 -13.68
N SER A 214 -23.50 0.34 -13.59
CA SER A 214 -24.10 -0.07 -12.32
C SER A 214 -23.16 -0.91 -11.46
N ILE A 215 -22.31 -1.75 -12.07
CA ILE A 215 -21.33 -2.56 -11.35
C ILE A 215 -20.34 -1.71 -10.54
N TRP A 216 -19.87 -0.58 -11.09
CA TRP A 216 -18.94 0.32 -10.40
C TRP A 216 -19.64 1.13 -9.31
N ILE A 217 -20.91 1.49 -9.52
CA ILE A 217 -21.75 2.13 -8.51
C ILE A 217 -21.96 1.17 -7.33
N TYR A 218 -22.38 -0.07 -7.58
CA TYR A 218 -22.57 -1.08 -6.54
C TYR A 218 -21.28 -1.40 -5.80
N PHE A 219 -20.16 -1.53 -6.54
CA PHE A 219 -18.85 -1.75 -5.95
C PHE A 219 -18.45 -0.60 -5.02
N PHE A 220 -18.67 0.66 -5.44
CA PHE A 220 -18.42 1.83 -4.62
C PHE A 220 -19.29 1.88 -3.36
N VAL A 221 -20.61 1.71 -3.52
CA VAL A 221 -21.57 1.76 -2.41
C VAL A 221 -21.28 0.65 -1.39
N PHE A 222 -21.07 -0.58 -1.85
CA PHE A 222 -20.68 -1.70 -0.98
C PHE A 222 -19.37 -1.41 -0.25
N GLY A 223 -18.38 -0.89 -0.98
CA GLY A 223 -17.10 -0.50 -0.40
C GLY A 223 -17.23 0.58 0.67
N ALA A 224 -18.07 1.58 0.43
CA ALA A 224 -18.36 2.67 1.37
C ALA A 224 -19.05 2.15 2.64
N ILE A 225 -20.02 1.25 2.50
CA ILE A 225 -20.68 0.61 3.65
C ILE A 225 -19.64 -0.09 4.54
N ILE A 226 -18.79 -0.95 3.97
CA ILE A 226 -17.73 -1.63 4.72
C ILE A 226 -16.80 -0.63 5.41
N TYR A 227 -16.39 0.42 4.69
CA TYR A 227 -15.53 1.47 5.24
C TYR A 227 -16.16 2.14 6.45
N PHE A 228 -17.41 2.61 6.34
CA PHE A 228 -18.10 3.32 7.42
C PHE A 228 -18.40 2.41 8.61
N VAL A 229 -18.80 1.16 8.36
CA VAL A 229 -19.01 0.17 9.43
C VAL A 229 -17.69 -0.08 10.18
N CYS A 230 -16.62 -0.45 9.49
CA CYS A 230 -15.33 -0.74 10.13
C CYS A 230 -14.74 0.50 10.83
N ARG A 231 -14.84 1.68 10.22
CA ARG A 231 -14.41 2.96 10.82
C ARG A 231 -15.18 3.25 12.10
N THR A 232 -16.49 3.02 12.11
CA THR A 232 -17.35 3.24 13.28
C THR A 232 -17.01 2.25 14.38
N LEU A 233 -16.93 0.95 14.07
CA LEU A 233 -16.52 -0.09 15.01
C LEU A 233 -15.17 0.24 15.65
N LYS A 234 -14.17 0.65 14.85
CA LYS A 234 -12.84 1.04 15.34
C LYS A 234 -12.85 2.29 16.23
N LYS A 235 -13.66 3.31 15.90
CA LYS A 235 -13.62 4.62 16.59
C LYS A 235 -14.56 4.72 17.78
N LYS A 236 -15.64 3.92 17.81
CA LYS A 236 -16.75 4.06 18.76
C LYS A 236 -16.95 2.84 19.65
N THR A 237 -16.25 1.73 19.39
CA THR A 237 -16.40 0.49 20.16
C THR A 237 -15.04 -0.15 20.47
N LYS A 238 -15.03 -1.15 21.36
CA LYS A 238 -13.88 -2.03 21.62
C LYS A 238 -13.94 -3.37 20.87
N LEU A 239 -14.92 -3.54 19.95
CA LEU A 239 -15.20 -4.85 19.33
C LEU A 239 -14.03 -5.38 18.49
N LEU A 240 -13.24 -4.48 17.90
CA LEU A 240 -12.07 -4.79 17.09
C LEU A 240 -10.76 -4.79 17.89
N ASP A 241 -10.81 -4.56 19.20
CA ASP A 241 -9.62 -4.65 20.06
C ASP A 241 -9.27 -6.10 20.34
N VAL A 242 -7.97 -6.37 20.39
CA VAL A 242 -7.41 -7.70 20.59
C VAL A 242 -6.22 -7.55 21.52
N ALA A 243 -6.22 -8.26 22.65
CA ALA A 243 -5.12 -8.18 23.61
C ALA A 243 -3.78 -8.51 22.92
N GLY A 244 -2.78 -7.65 23.14
CA GLY A 244 -1.48 -7.75 22.49
C GLY A 244 -1.43 -7.32 21.01
N ARG A 245 -2.51 -6.75 20.43
CA ARG A 245 -2.56 -6.31 19.01
C ARG A 245 -3.23 -4.95 18.76
#